data_AF-A0A0Q7W3Z7-F1
#
_entry.id   AF-A0A0Q7W3Z7-F1
#
_cell.length_a   1.000
_cell.length_b   1.000
_cell.length_c   1.000
_cell.angle_alpha   90.00
_cell.angle_beta   90.00
_cell.angle_gamma   90.00
#
_symmetry.space_group_name_H-M   'P 1'
#
loop_
_entity.id
_entity.type
_entity.pdbx_description
1 polymer ?
#
loop_
_entity_poly.entity_id
_entity_poly.type
_entity_poly.pdbx_seq_one_letter_code
_entity_poly.pdbx_strand_id
1 'polypeptide(L)'
;MDKTLIAALQREARPLETAEDLDFLLDCIGDASLVLLGEATHGTREFYRLRADISKRLIVDKGFDAIAVEADWPDALRVSRYVQHGGDDMSADQALSGFKRFPQWMWRNHEIVDLVNWLRVHNHHVASPARRCGFYGLDLYSLQQSMHAVIDYLDQADPQAAARARQRYGCIDHFAEDPQRYGYATSFGMKPDCEAEVLRQLVDMNRAANEHLRTGMVPDEFFYAQQNARVTRNAEVYYRAMFKGRDESWNVRDSHMAETLQALREHLGQAIGRPARIVVWAHNSHLGDARHTEMGRHGQLNLGQLVRERYRPQDSFLLGFTTHAGSVTAASDWDGPAELKSIVPSRPDSVEHVLHEVGVPAFLLPLRGRSSALARGGTRLLERAIGVIYRPDTERMSHYFFADAAQQFDALIHIDRTTALRPLERSALWHHEEPAETYPSGL
;
A
#
# COMPACT_ATOMS: atom_id res chain seq x y z
N MET A 1 -4.01 30.73 -15.71
CA MET A 1 -4.39 29.36 -16.13
C MET A 1 -5.18 29.41 -17.43
N ASP A 2 -5.03 28.38 -18.26
CA ASP A 2 -5.75 28.27 -19.53
C ASP A 2 -7.24 27.97 -19.26
N LYS A 3 -8.10 28.98 -19.45
CA LYS A 3 -9.55 28.86 -19.29
C LYS A 3 -10.15 27.79 -20.20
N THR A 4 -9.51 27.51 -21.33
CA THR A 4 -9.94 26.48 -22.29
C THR A 4 -9.76 25.08 -21.71
N LEU A 5 -8.63 24.84 -21.03
CA LEU A 5 -8.34 23.59 -20.33
C LEU A 5 -9.37 23.35 -19.22
N ILE A 6 -9.63 24.35 -18.37
CA ILE A 6 -10.59 24.21 -17.26
C ILE A 6 -12.00 23.91 -17.77
N ALA A 7 -12.48 24.63 -18.78
CA ALA A 7 -13.79 24.36 -19.39
C ALA A 7 -13.86 22.97 -20.07
N ALA A 8 -12.72 22.42 -20.53
CA ALA A 8 -12.67 21.06 -21.03
C ALA A 8 -12.72 20.03 -19.89
N LEU A 9 -11.96 20.24 -18.82
CA LEU A 9 -11.98 19.38 -17.63
C LEU A 9 -13.34 19.36 -16.94
N GLN A 10 -14.04 20.50 -16.85
CA GLN A 10 -15.41 20.57 -16.33
C GLN A 10 -16.41 19.68 -17.09
N ARG A 11 -16.20 19.46 -18.39
CA ARG A 11 -17.06 18.58 -19.20
C ARG A 11 -16.69 17.09 -19.06
N GLU A 12 -15.42 16.81 -18.77
CA GLU A 12 -14.89 15.46 -18.58
C GLU A 12 -15.09 14.95 -17.15
N ALA A 13 -15.11 15.85 -16.16
CA ALA A 13 -15.34 15.54 -14.75
C ALA A 13 -16.70 14.85 -14.54
N ARG A 14 -16.69 13.83 -13.69
CA ARG A 14 -17.87 13.09 -13.24
C ARG A 14 -17.98 13.26 -11.73
N PRO A 15 -18.96 14.03 -11.23
CA PRO A 15 -19.16 14.22 -9.80
C PRO A 15 -19.24 12.88 -9.05
N LEU A 16 -18.76 12.86 -7.81
CA LEU A 16 -18.86 11.73 -6.88
C LEU A 16 -19.70 12.17 -5.68
N GLU A 17 -21.03 12.10 -5.81
CA GLU A 17 -21.98 12.54 -4.79
C GLU A 17 -22.72 11.36 -4.13
N THR A 18 -22.83 10.24 -4.86
CA THR A 18 -23.63 9.07 -4.50
C THR A 18 -22.84 7.78 -4.71
N ALA A 19 -23.34 6.67 -4.15
CA ALA A 19 -22.75 5.36 -4.35
C ALA A 19 -22.87 4.85 -5.79
N GLU A 20 -23.86 5.32 -6.54
CA GLU A 20 -24.11 4.98 -7.95
C GLU A 20 -23.04 5.61 -8.86
N ASP A 21 -22.41 6.71 -8.44
CA ASP A 21 -21.34 7.34 -9.21
C ASP A 21 -20.08 6.45 -9.34
N LEU A 22 -19.95 5.44 -8.46
CA LEU A 22 -18.91 4.41 -8.59
C LEU A 22 -19.17 3.43 -9.73
N ASP A 23 -20.40 3.31 -10.25
CA ASP A 23 -20.72 2.41 -11.37
C ASP A 23 -19.90 2.77 -12.60
N PHE A 24 -19.82 4.07 -12.89
CA PHE A 24 -19.03 4.57 -14.01
C PHE A 24 -17.51 4.32 -13.82
N LEU A 25 -17.01 4.33 -12.57
CA LEU A 25 -15.63 3.92 -12.28
C LEU A 25 -15.44 2.43 -12.56
N LEU A 26 -16.37 1.57 -12.13
CA LEU A 26 -16.31 0.12 -12.38
C LEU A 26 -16.39 -0.21 -13.88
N ASP A 27 -17.09 0.60 -14.66
CA ASP A 27 -17.11 0.52 -16.13
C ASP A 27 -15.75 0.90 -16.73
N CYS A 28 -15.11 1.96 -16.20
CA CYS A 28 -13.76 2.35 -16.62
C CYS A 28 -12.72 1.26 -16.29
N ILE A 29 -12.85 0.61 -15.13
CA ILE A 29 -11.99 -0.51 -14.72
C ILE A 29 -12.17 -1.73 -15.64
N GLY A 30 -13.39 -1.96 -16.13
CA GLY A 30 -13.69 -3.03 -17.08
C GLY A 30 -13.40 -4.41 -16.51
N ASP A 31 -12.51 -5.14 -17.20
CA ASP A 31 -12.08 -6.50 -16.87
C ASP A 31 -10.69 -6.57 -16.22
N ALA A 32 -10.12 -5.42 -15.84
CA ALA A 32 -8.82 -5.38 -15.20
C ALA A 32 -8.79 -6.30 -13.97
N SER A 33 -7.72 -7.10 -13.89
CA SER A 33 -7.50 -8.06 -12.80
C SER A 33 -6.63 -7.50 -11.68
N LEU A 34 -5.92 -6.42 -11.94
CA LEU A 34 -5.14 -5.68 -10.95
C LEU A 34 -5.66 -4.25 -10.92
N VAL A 35 -6.20 -3.82 -9.78
CA VAL A 35 -6.70 -2.45 -9.62
C VAL A 35 -5.88 -1.76 -8.55
N LEU A 36 -5.02 -0.84 -8.98
CA LEU A 36 -4.08 -0.09 -8.14
C LEU A 36 -4.78 1.19 -7.69
N LEU A 37 -5.08 1.28 -6.40
CA LEU A 37 -5.74 2.41 -5.74
C LEU A 37 -4.71 3.24 -4.97
N GLY A 38 -4.29 4.35 -5.59
CA GLY A 38 -3.39 5.35 -5.02
C GLY A 38 -3.97 6.10 -3.83
N GLU A 39 -3.14 6.96 -3.26
CA GLU A 39 -3.56 8.07 -2.40
C GLU A 39 -2.51 9.20 -2.47
N ALA A 40 -2.94 10.46 -2.45
CA ALA A 40 -2.01 11.60 -2.42
C ALA A 40 -1.45 11.89 -1.01
N THR A 41 -2.07 11.30 0.02
CA THR A 41 -1.59 11.38 1.40
C THR A 41 -1.88 10.08 2.16
N HIS A 42 -1.02 9.67 3.09
CA HIS A 42 -1.28 8.50 3.95
C HIS A 42 -2.29 8.73 5.10
N GLY A 43 -2.72 9.97 5.32
CA GLY A 43 -3.48 10.37 6.50
C GLY A 43 -4.80 11.07 6.22
N THR A 44 -5.42 10.82 5.06
CA THR A 44 -6.68 11.45 4.65
C THR A 44 -7.85 10.47 4.74
N ARG A 45 -8.89 10.86 5.47
CA ARG A 45 -10.06 10.03 5.75
C ARG A 45 -10.83 9.63 4.49
N GLU A 46 -11.07 10.58 3.59
CA GLU A 46 -11.90 10.35 2.41
C GLU A 46 -11.24 9.36 1.44
N PHE A 47 -9.90 9.37 1.35
CA PHE A 47 -9.16 8.41 0.53
C PHE A 47 -9.33 6.98 1.05
N TYR A 48 -9.24 6.77 2.37
CA TYR A 48 -9.48 5.44 2.96
C TYR A 48 -10.92 4.96 2.74
N ARG A 49 -11.90 5.85 2.90
CA ARG A 49 -13.32 5.53 2.66
C ARG A 49 -13.59 5.13 1.21
N LEU A 50 -13.15 5.96 0.25
CA LEU A 50 -13.35 5.67 -1.17
C LEU A 50 -12.61 4.41 -1.59
N ARG A 51 -11.35 4.22 -1.18
CA ARG A 51 -10.64 2.97 -1.47
C ARG A 51 -11.36 1.76 -0.89
N ALA A 52 -11.90 1.87 0.33
CA ALA A 52 -12.69 0.80 0.95
C ALA A 52 -13.94 0.52 0.13
N ASP A 53 -14.71 1.53 -0.25
CA ASP A 53 -15.97 1.36 -0.98
C ASP A 53 -15.75 0.84 -2.40
N ILE A 54 -14.73 1.33 -3.11
CA ILE A 54 -14.30 0.79 -4.40
C ILE A 54 -13.90 -0.69 -4.25
N SER A 55 -13.12 -1.02 -3.22
CA SER A 55 -12.69 -2.41 -2.98
C SER A 55 -13.88 -3.33 -2.68
N LYS A 56 -14.85 -2.89 -1.87
CA LYS A 56 -16.09 -3.64 -1.61
C LYS A 56 -16.85 -3.91 -2.91
N ARG A 57 -17.02 -2.90 -3.76
CA ARG A 57 -17.67 -3.03 -5.07
C ARG A 57 -16.91 -3.99 -5.99
N LEU A 58 -15.58 -3.90 -6.04
CA LEU A 58 -14.75 -4.82 -6.84
C LEU A 58 -14.86 -6.27 -6.35
N ILE A 59 -14.93 -6.48 -5.04
CA ILE A 59 -15.11 -7.82 -4.46
C ILE A 59 -16.50 -8.38 -4.82
N VAL A 60 -17.56 -7.60 -4.58
CA VAL A 60 -18.95 -8.06 -4.79
C VAL A 60 -19.31 -8.17 -6.27
N ASP A 61 -19.01 -7.17 -7.08
CA ASP A 61 -19.51 -7.05 -8.45
C ASP A 61 -18.55 -7.63 -9.48
N LYS A 62 -17.25 -7.61 -9.20
CA LYS A 62 -16.18 -8.02 -10.13
C LYS A 62 -15.40 -9.24 -9.64
N GLY A 63 -15.74 -9.81 -8.49
CA GLY A 63 -15.16 -11.05 -7.97
C GLY A 63 -13.67 -10.95 -7.68
N PHE A 64 -13.23 -9.84 -7.07
CA PHE A 64 -11.87 -9.68 -6.56
C PHE A 64 -11.61 -10.58 -5.36
N ASP A 65 -10.42 -11.16 -5.30
CA ASP A 65 -10.05 -12.25 -4.39
C ASP A 65 -9.17 -11.78 -3.22
N ALA A 66 -8.57 -10.59 -3.33
CA ALA A 66 -7.72 -10.05 -2.28
C ALA A 66 -7.61 -8.52 -2.34
N ILE A 67 -7.33 -7.94 -1.18
CA ILE A 67 -6.76 -6.60 -1.05
C ILE A 67 -5.30 -6.76 -0.62
N ALA A 68 -4.37 -6.25 -1.41
CA ALA A 68 -2.94 -6.21 -1.10
C ALA A 68 -2.55 -4.76 -0.79
N VAL A 69 -1.85 -4.52 0.31
CA VAL A 69 -1.61 -3.18 0.85
C VAL A 69 -0.12 -2.89 1.06
N GLU A 70 0.28 -1.63 1.00
CA GLU A 70 1.61 -1.10 1.37
C GLU A 70 1.87 -1.23 2.89
N ALA A 71 1.85 -2.45 3.37
CA ALA A 71 2.01 -2.79 4.76
C ALA A 71 2.90 -4.03 4.92
N ASP A 72 3.42 -4.20 6.13
CA ASP A 72 4.23 -5.34 6.49
C ASP A 72 3.47 -6.67 6.30
N TRP A 73 4.11 -7.61 5.62
CA TRP A 73 3.57 -8.94 5.32
C TRP A 73 2.97 -9.68 6.53
N PRO A 74 3.72 -9.91 7.64
CA PRO A 74 3.19 -10.68 8.77
C PRO A 74 2.02 -9.99 9.47
N ASP A 75 2.02 -8.65 9.55
CA ASP A 75 0.96 -7.89 10.22
C ASP A 75 -0.34 -7.93 9.42
N ALA A 76 -0.25 -7.72 8.11
CA ALA A 76 -1.40 -7.85 7.22
C ALA A 76 -1.89 -9.30 7.13
N LEU A 77 -0.98 -10.30 7.15
CA LEU A 77 -1.37 -11.71 7.15
C LEU A 77 -2.21 -12.09 8.38
N ARG A 78 -1.91 -11.50 9.55
CA ARG A 78 -2.76 -11.66 10.75
C ARG A 78 -4.18 -11.17 10.49
N VAL A 79 -4.34 -10.03 9.83
CA VAL A 79 -5.64 -9.51 9.37
C VAL A 79 -6.28 -10.47 8.37
N SER A 80 -5.53 -11.01 7.40
CA SER A 80 -6.05 -12.00 6.44
C SER A 80 -6.66 -13.20 7.16
N ARG A 81 -5.93 -13.78 8.12
CA ARG A 81 -6.41 -14.92 8.92
C ARG A 81 -7.71 -14.57 9.62
N TYR A 82 -7.76 -13.41 10.29
CA TYR A 82 -8.97 -12.93 10.95
C TYR A 82 -10.14 -12.80 9.97
N VAL A 83 -10.00 -12.13 8.83
CA VAL A 83 -11.12 -11.94 7.91
C VAL A 83 -11.55 -13.24 7.23
N GLN A 84 -10.66 -14.23 7.10
CA GLN A 84 -10.95 -15.55 6.52
C GLN A 84 -11.48 -16.57 7.54
N HIS A 85 -11.78 -16.14 8.77
CA HIS A 85 -12.26 -16.96 9.90
C HIS A 85 -11.25 -18.00 10.40
N GLY A 86 -9.96 -17.68 10.31
CA GLY A 86 -8.86 -18.38 10.96
C GLY A 86 -8.20 -17.54 12.05
N GLY A 87 -7.22 -18.13 12.74
CA GLY A 87 -6.53 -17.50 13.86
C GLY A 87 -7.41 -17.36 15.11
N ASP A 88 -6.84 -16.73 16.15
CA ASP A 88 -7.46 -16.61 17.48
C ASP A 88 -7.99 -15.20 17.80
N ASP A 89 -7.82 -14.25 16.88
CA ASP A 89 -8.29 -12.87 17.08
C ASP A 89 -9.82 -12.78 17.05
N MET A 90 -10.38 -12.08 18.03
CA MET A 90 -11.84 -11.99 18.26
C MET A 90 -12.44 -10.67 17.77
N SER A 91 -11.61 -9.72 17.35
CA SER A 91 -12.06 -8.40 16.86
C SER A 91 -11.08 -7.83 15.83
N ALA A 92 -11.56 -6.88 15.02
CA ALA A 92 -10.72 -6.18 14.05
C ALA A 92 -9.57 -5.42 14.72
N ASP A 93 -9.79 -4.79 15.89
CA ASP A 93 -8.73 -4.10 16.62
C ASP A 93 -7.60 -5.06 17.06
N GLN A 94 -7.95 -6.25 17.56
CA GLN A 94 -6.98 -7.30 17.89
C GLN A 94 -6.22 -7.78 16.66
N ALA A 95 -6.91 -8.04 15.55
CA ALA A 95 -6.27 -8.45 14.30
C ALA A 95 -5.29 -7.39 13.77
N LEU A 96 -5.62 -6.10 13.95
CA LEU A 96 -4.77 -4.97 13.59
C LEU A 96 -3.66 -4.68 14.61
N SER A 97 -3.58 -5.40 15.73
CA SER A 97 -2.59 -5.13 16.80
C SER A 97 -1.16 -5.55 16.43
N GLY A 98 -0.96 -6.21 15.29
CA GLY A 98 0.36 -6.46 14.71
C GLY A 98 1.06 -5.17 14.28
N PHE A 99 0.31 -4.20 13.74
CA PHE A 99 0.82 -2.92 13.24
C PHE A 99 1.28 -1.99 14.37
N LYS A 100 2.46 -2.29 14.94
CA LYS A 100 3.04 -1.55 16.08
C LYS A 100 4.06 -0.51 15.66
N ARG A 101 4.61 -0.65 14.45
CA ARG A 101 5.68 0.21 13.95
C ARG A 101 5.14 1.56 13.50
N PHE A 102 6.02 2.54 13.48
CA PHE A 102 5.72 3.81 12.87
C PHE A 102 5.49 3.65 11.36
N PRO A 103 4.46 4.29 10.79
CA PRO A 103 3.33 4.92 11.48
C PRO A 103 2.18 3.93 11.76
N GLN A 104 1.65 3.92 12.98
CA GLN A 104 0.53 3.02 13.32
C GLN A 104 -0.77 3.41 12.61
N TRP A 105 -1.05 4.72 12.47
CA TRP A 105 -2.34 5.23 11.99
C TRP A 105 -2.67 4.86 10.54
N MET A 106 -1.69 4.48 9.72
CA MET A 106 -1.93 4.03 8.35
C MET A 106 -2.86 2.80 8.33
N TRP A 107 -2.68 1.88 9.26
CA TRP A 107 -3.45 0.63 9.30
C TRP A 107 -4.30 0.49 10.56
N ARG A 108 -3.94 1.20 11.64
CA ARG A 108 -4.71 1.29 12.89
C ARG A 108 -5.53 2.58 12.92
N ASN A 109 -6.62 2.58 12.16
CA ASN A 109 -7.59 3.67 12.11
C ASN A 109 -9.02 3.13 11.99
N HIS A 110 -10.00 4.03 12.17
CA HIS A 110 -11.42 3.69 12.15
C HIS A 110 -11.88 3.13 10.79
N GLU A 111 -11.45 3.74 9.69
CA GLU A 111 -11.83 3.33 8.34
C GLU A 111 -11.34 1.91 7.99
N ILE A 112 -10.14 1.52 8.43
CA ILE A 112 -9.62 0.15 8.28
C ILE A 112 -10.36 -0.84 9.19
N VAL A 113 -10.70 -0.46 10.43
CA VAL A 113 -11.53 -1.30 11.30
C VAL A 113 -12.87 -1.63 10.64
N ASP A 114 -13.52 -0.63 10.04
CA ASP A 114 -14.79 -0.82 9.32
C ASP A 114 -14.61 -1.75 8.10
N LEU A 115 -13.54 -1.58 7.32
CA LEU A 115 -13.24 -2.44 6.17
C LEU A 115 -12.97 -3.90 6.61
N VAL A 116 -12.18 -4.10 7.66
CA VAL A 116 -11.83 -5.43 8.19
C VAL A 116 -13.07 -6.15 8.72
N ASN A 117 -13.93 -5.44 9.45
CA ASN A 117 -15.22 -5.98 9.89
C ASN A 117 -16.11 -6.36 8.69
N TRP A 118 -16.20 -5.50 7.68
CA TRP A 118 -16.95 -5.78 6.47
C TRP A 118 -16.42 -7.02 5.74
N LEU A 119 -15.09 -7.14 5.56
CA LEU A 119 -14.46 -8.29 4.92
C LEU A 119 -14.77 -9.59 5.66
N ARG A 120 -14.72 -9.59 6.99
CA ARG A 120 -15.05 -10.76 7.79
C ARG A 120 -16.51 -11.17 7.63
N VAL A 121 -17.44 -10.21 7.64
CA VAL A 121 -18.87 -10.46 7.38
C VAL A 121 -19.10 -10.97 5.96
N HIS A 122 -18.46 -10.37 4.96
CA HIS A 122 -18.53 -10.84 3.58
C HIS A 122 -18.07 -12.31 3.47
N ASN A 123 -16.88 -12.61 4.00
CA ASN A 123 -16.29 -13.96 3.96
C ASN A 123 -17.09 -15.01 4.73
N HIS A 124 -17.91 -14.60 5.71
CA HIS A 124 -18.82 -15.52 6.40
C HIS A 124 -19.86 -16.11 5.44
N HIS A 125 -20.28 -15.34 4.44
CA HIS A 125 -21.25 -15.74 3.43
C HIS A 125 -20.61 -16.44 2.22
N VAL A 126 -19.28 -16.51 2.15
CA VAL A 126 -18.55 -17.21 1.09
C VAL A 126 -18.37 -18.67 1.47
N ALA A 127 -19.10 -19.55 0.77
CA ALA A 127 -19.15 -20.97 1.09
C ALA A 127 -17.81 -21.70 0.93
N SER A 128 -17.04 -21.39 -0.12
CA SER A 128 -15.74 -22.00 -0.37
C SER A 128 -14.63 -21.24 0.36
N PRO A 129 -13.88 -21.85 1.30
CA PRO A 129 -12.76 -21.19 1.97
C PRO A 129 -11.73 -20.62 1.00
N ALA A 130 -11.44 -21.33 -0.09
CA ALA A 130 -10.50 -20.90 -1.14
C ALA A 130 -10.95 -19.62 -1.89
N ARG A 131 -12.22 -19.21 -1.75
CA ARG A 131 -12.77 -18.01 -2.37
C ARG A 131 -12.93 -16.84 -1.39
N ARG A 132 -12.60 -17.02 -0.10
CA ARG A 132 -12.68 -15.96 0.89
C ARG A 132 -11.62 -14.91 0.61
N CYS A 133 -12.04 -13.66 0.51
CA CYS A 133 -11.15 -12.54 0.22
C CYS A 133 -10.10 -12.40 1.33
N GLY A 134 -8.83 -12.32 0.94
CA GLY A 134 -7.72 -12.08 1.86
C GLY A 134 -7.31 -10.62 1.96
N PHE A 135 -6.47 -10.31 2.95
CA PHE A 135 -5.88 -8.99 3.18
C PHE A 135 -4.37 -9.15 3.40
N TYR A 136 -3.54 -8.74 2.44
CA TYR A 136 -2.12 -9.10 2.41
C TYR A 136 -1.22 -7.87 2.38
N GLY A 137 -0.05 -7.95 3.00
CA GLY A 137 0.97 -6.91 2.93
C GLY A 137 1.84 -7.10 1.68
N LEU A 138 2.48 -6.04 1.22
CA LEU A 138 3.45 -6.08 0.12
C LEU A 138 4.84 -5.60 0.54
N ASP A 139 4.95 -4.92 1.69
CA ASP A 139 6.14 -4.18 2.09
C ASP A 139 7.15 -5.03 2.86
N LEU A 140 8.38 -4.51 3.01
CA LEU A 140 9.55 -5.25 3.49
C LEU A 140 10.12 -4.78 4.82
N TYR A 141 9.42 -3.92 5.56
CA TYR A 141 10.00 -3.32 6.77
C TYR A 141 10.17 -4.32 7.92
N SER A 142 9.27 -5.30 8.02
CA SER A 142 9.15 -6.34 9.06
C SER A 142 10.27 -7.42 9.09
N LEU A 143 11.55 -7.02 9.07
CA LEU A 143 12.70 -7.94 9.08
C LEU A 143 12.65 -8.97 10.22
N GLN A 144 12.52 -8.52 11.48
CA GLN A 144 12.50 -9.39 12.65
C GLN A 144 11.28 -10.31 12.67
N GLN A 145 10.08 -9.73 12.48
CA GLN A 145 8.84 -10.49 12.50
C GLN A 145 8.84 -11.56 11.41
N SER A 146 9.40 -11.26 10.24
CA SER A 146 9.52 -12.22 9.14
C SER A 146 10.51 -13.35 9.46
N MET A 147 11.64 -13.07 10.09
CA MET A 147 12.57 -14.12 10.53
C MET A 147 11.91 -15.08 11.51
N HIS A 148 11.18 -14.54 12.50
CA HIS A 148 10.45 -15.36 13.47
C HIS A 148 9.36 -16.19 12.80
N ALA A 149 8.56 -15.60 11.90
CA ALA A 149 7.52 -16.32 11.18
C ALA A 149 8.05 -17.53 10.37
N VAL A 150 9.26 -17.40 9.78
CA VAL A 150 9.93 -18.53 9.12
C VAL A 150 10.32 -19.62 10.12
N ILE A 151 10.92 -19.24 11.25
CA ILE A 151 11.35 -20.20 12.29
C ILE A 151 10.12 -20.91 12.88
N ASP A 152 9.07 -20.18 13.24
CA ASP A 152 7.85 -20.69 13.87
C ASP A 152 7.13 -21.71 12.98
N TYR A 153 7.08 -21.45 11.67
CA TYR A 153 6.57 -22.42 10.70
C TYR A 153 7.44 -23.67 10.65
N LEU A 154 8.77 -23.51 10.56
CA LEU A 154 9.69 -24.64 10.46
C LEU A 154 9.74 -25.46 11.75
N ASP A 155 9.54 -24.89 12.93
CA ASP A 155 9.49 -25.65 14.18
C ASP A 155 8.39 -26.71 14.16
N GLN A 156 7.29 -26.43 13.47
CA GLN A 156 6.16 -27.35 13.33
C GLN A 156 6.36 -28.30 12.15
N ALA A 157 6.89 -27.81 11.03
CA ALA A 157 6.98 -28.56 9.77
C ALA A 157 8.27 -29.38 9.62
N ASP A 158 9.42 -28.83 10.00
CA ASP A 158 10.75 -29.46 9.92
C ASP A 158 11.70 -28.85 10.99
N PRO A 159 11.75 -29.42 12.21
CA PRO A 159 12.58 -28.92 13.30
C PRO A 159 14.08 -28.84 12.96
N GLN A 160 14.57 -29.69 12.05
CA GLN A 160 15.97 -29.62 11.61
C GLN A 160 16.21 -28.40 10.71
N ALA A 161 15.27 -28.09 9.82
CA ALA A 161 15.30 -26.84 9.06
C ALA A 161 15.18 -25.61 9.96
N ALA A 162 14.36 -25.68 11.01
CA ALA A 162 14.23 -24.60 11.99
C ALA A 162 15.56 -24.31 12.71
N ALA A 163 16.30 -25.35 13.11
CA ALA A 163 17.63 -25.20 13.70
C ALA A 163 18.62 -24.52 12.74
N ARG A 164 18.59 -24.89 11.44
CA ARG A 164 19.41 -24.22 10.41
C ARG A 164 19.00 -22.76 10.20
N ALA A 165 17.70 -22.47 10.19
CA ALA A 165 17.18 -21.11 10.04
C ALA A 165 17.63 -20.20 11.19
N ARG A 166 17.55 -20.69 12.44
CA ARG A 166 18.07 -19.97 13.62
C ARG A 166 19.57 -19.66 13.50
N GLN A 167 20.36 -20.64 13.07
CA GLN A 167 21.80 -20.44 12.88
C GLN A 167 22.07 -19.36 11.82
N ARG A 168 21.34 -19.38 10.70
CA ARG A 168 21.49 -18.42 9.60
C ARG A 168 21.07 -17.01 9.99
N TYR A 169 19.94 -16.86 10.67
CA TYR A 169 19.43 -15.56 11.12
C TYR A 169 20.17 -15.00 12.33
N GLY A 170 20.91 -15.84 13.07
CA GLY A 170 21.71 -15.43 14.23
C GLY A 170 22.73 -14.31 13.96
N CYS A 171 23.14 -14.11 12.71
CA CYS A 171 24.03 -13.00 12.37
C CYS A 171 23.33 -11.63 12.41
N ILE A 172 21.99 -11.56 12.24
CA ILE A 172 21.17 -10.34 12.33
C ILE A 172 20.68 -10.09 13.76
N ASP A 173 20.43 -11.16 14.52
CA ASP A 173 19.61 -11.21 15.75
C ASP A 173 19.76 -10.01 16.71
N HIS A 174 20.98 -9.59 17.04
CA HIS A 174 21.23 -8.46 17.96
C HIS A 174 20.82 -7.07 17.41
N PHE A 175 20.51 -6.99 16.12
CA PHE A 175 20.06 -5.78 15.42
C PHE A 175 18.67 -5.95 14.83
N ALA A 176 18.00 -7.07 15.05
CA ALA A 176 16.71 -7.35 14.42
C ALA A 176 15.62 -6.34 14.87
N GLU A 177 15.68 -5.88 16.12
CA GLU A 177 14.75 -4.88 16.67
C GLU A 177 14.92 -3.47 16.07
N ASP A 178 16.12 -3.13 15.59
CA ASP A 178 16.42 -1.88 14.90
C ASP A 178 17.25 -2.17 13.63
N PRO A 179 16.59 -2.56 12.53
CA PRO A 179 17.28 -2.91 11.29
C PRO A 179 18.08 -1.77 10.66
N GLN A 180 17.81 -0.51 11.02
CA GLN A 180 18.64 0.61 10.55
C GLN A 180 20.04 0.54 11.15
N ARG A 181 20.17 0.11 12.42
CA ARG A 181 21.48 -0.16 13.04
C ARG A 181 22.23 -1.29 12.34
N TYR A 182 21.52 -2.33 11.91
CA TYR A 182 22.12 -3.39 11.09
C TYR A 182 22.70 -2.82 9.79
N GLY A 183 21.91 -2.03 9.06
CA GLY A 183 22.33 -1.38 7.83
C GLY A 183 23.55 -0.47 8.01
N TYR A 184 23.57 0.31 9.09
CA TYR A 184 24.68 1.18 9.45
C TYR A 184 25.96 0.37 9.75
N ALA A 185 25.87 -0.60 10.66
CA ALA A 185 27.02 -1.40 11.09
C ALA A 185 27.66 -2.16 9.93
N THR A 186 26.86 -2.71 9.02
CA THR A 186 27.35 -3.43 7.84
C THR A 186 27.94 -2.52 6.78
N SER A 187 27.31 -1.37 6.52
CA SER A 187 27.76 -0.43 5.48
C SER A 187 29.09 0.25 5.84
N PHE A 188 29.36 0.45 7.12
CA PHE A 188 30.61 1.03 7.62
C PHE A 188 31.62 -0.03 8.11
N GLY A 189 31.43 -1.31 7.77
CA GLY A 189 32.40 -2.37 8.03
C GLY A 189 32.59 -2.75 9.50
N MET A 190 31.67 -2.35 10.38
CA MET A 190 31.69 -2.72 11.81
C MET A 190 31.28 -4.18 12.02
N LYS A 191 30.59 -4.77 11.05
CA LYS A 191 30.15 -6.17 11.05
C LYS A 191 30.03 -6.71 9.62
N PRO A 192 30.31 -8.00 9.37
CA PRO A 192 29.95 -8.64 8.10
C PRO A 192 28.43 -8.60 7.86
N ASP A 193 28.03 -8.52 6.61
CA ASP A 193 26.62 -8.70 6.25
C ASP A 193 26.16 -10.16 6.37
N CYS A 194 24.84 -10.32 6.30
CA CYS A 194 24.13 -11.58 6.43
C CYS A 194 23.57 -12.07 5.09
N GLU A 195 23.92 -11.41 3.98
CA GLU A 195 23.32 -11.61 2.66
C GLU A 195 23.36 -13.09 2.24
N ALA A 196 24.53 -13.73 2.41
CA ALA A 196 24.71 -15.14 2.05
C ALA A 196 23.79 -16.08 2.85
N GLU A 197 23.59 -15.82 4.14
CA GLU A 197 22.79 -16.69 5.01
C GLU A 197 21.28 -16.51 4.78
N VAL A 198 20.81 -15.27 4.63
CA VAL A 198 19.40 -15.00 4.30
C VAL A 198 19.05 -15.51 2.90
N LEU A 199 19.99 -15.42 1.95
CA LEU A 199 19.81 -15.97 0.61
C LEU A 199 19.73 -17.50 0.65
N ARG A 200 20.62 -18.18 1.38
CA ARG A 200 20.56 -19.64 1.55
C ARG A 200 19.24 -20.08 2.16
N GLN A 201 18.71 -19.33 3.14
CA GLN A 201 17.42 -19.63 3.73
C GLN A 201 16.28 -19.50 2.71
N LEU A 202 16.25 -18.43 1.91
CA LEU A 202 15.27 -18.27 0.84
C LEU A 202 15.38 -19.36 -0.24
N VAL A 203 16.60 -19.76 -0.61
CA VAL A 203 16.84 -20.84 -1.57
C VAL A 203 16.27 -22.18 -1.08
N ASP A 204 16.45 -22.51 0.21
CA ASP A 204 15.91 -23.74 0.79
C ASP A 204 14.37 -23.72 0.78
N MET A 205 13.75 -22.59 1.15
CA MET A 205 12.29 -22.42 1.07
C MET A 205 11.77 -22.54 -0.37
N ASN A 206 12.47 -21.96 -1.35
CA ASN A 206 12.10 -22.07 -2.77
C ASN A 206 12.23 -23.51 -3.29
N ARG A 207 13.23 -24.26 -2.82
CA ARG A 207 13.38 -25.68 -3.19
C ARG A 207 12.19 -26.50 -2.69
N ALA A 208 11.82 -26.32 -1.42
CA ALA A 208 10.68 -27.02 -0.85
C ALA A 208 9.34 -26.59 -1.49
N ALA A 209 9.15 -25.31 -1.84
CA ALA A 209 8.00 -24.87 -2.65
C ALA A 209 7.90 -25.62 -3.98
N ASN A 210 9.02 -25.78 -4.69
CA ASN A 210 9.06 -26.52 -5.95
C ASN A 210 8.73 -28.01 -5.77
N GLU A 211 9.08 -28.61 -4.63
CA GLU A 211 8.70 -29.98 -4.30
C GLU A 211 7.18 -30.10 -4.06
N HIS A 212 6.57 -29.13 -3.38
CA HIS A 212 5.12 -29.06 -3.25
C HIS A 212 4.43 -28.90 -4.61
N LEU A 213 4.92 -28.02 -5.48
CA LEU A 213 4.36 -27.83 -6.83
C LEU A 213 4.43 -29.09 -7.70
N ARG A 214 5.40 -29.99 -7.48
CA ARG A 214 5.48 -31.28 -8.19
C ARG A 214 4.40 -32.26 -7.74
N THR A 215 3.88 -32.10 -6.53
CA THR A 215 2.89 -33.01 -5.92
C THR A 215 1.48 -32.42 -5.90
N GLY A 216 1.34 -31.14 -6.20
CA GLY A 216 0.06 -30.44 -6.25
C GLY A 216 0.27 -28.92 -6.19
N MET A 217 -0.26 -28.30 -5.15
CA MET A 217 -0.11 -26.87 -4.88
C MET A 217 0.73 -26.63 -3.63
N VAL A 218 1.32 -25.44 -3.52
CA VAL A 218 1.96 -25.00 -2.29
C VAL A 218 0.88 -24.77 -1.23
N PRO A 219 0.96 -25.36 -0.02
CA PRO A 219 0.04 -25.06 1.06
C PRO A 219 0.15 -23.59 1.52
N ASP A 220 -0.96 -22.99 1.94
CA ASP A 220 -1.01 -21.58 2.38
C ASP A 220 0.06 -21.27 3.44
N GLU A 221 0.15 -22.08 4.50
CA GLU A 221 1.12 -21.87 5.57
C GLU A 221 2.58 -21.92 5.09
N PHE A 222 2.88 -22.82 4.14
CA PHE A 222 4.21 -22.87 3.52
C PHE A 222 4.46 -21.61 2.70
N PHE A 223 3.50 -21.20 1.87
CA PHE A 223 3.60 -19.99 1.05
C PHE A 223 3.83 -18.75 1.91
N TYR A 224 3.11 -18.63 3.03
CA TYR A 224 3.27 -17.53 3.98
C TYR A 224 4.66 -17.50 4.61
N ALA A 225 5.21 -18.65 5.01
CA ALA A 225 6.58 -18.73 5.50
C ALA A 225 7.60 -18.40 4.41
N GLN A 226 7.38 -18.86 3.18
CA GLN A 226 8.23 -18.54 2.03
C GLN A 226 8.25 -17.03 1.73
N GLN A 227 7.10 -16.36 1.79
CA GLN A 227 7.05 -14.90 1.60
C GLN A 227 7.79 -14.17 2.71
N ASN A 228 7.68 -14.60 3.98
CA ASN A 228 8.49 -14.04 5.06
C ASN A 228 10.00 -14.24 4.81
N ALA A 229 10.44 -15.40 4.29
CA ALA A 229 11.84 -15.59 3.92
C ALA A 229 12.29 -14.63 2.80
N ARG A 230 11.40 -14.31 1.85
CA ARG A 230 11.66 -13.29 0.81
C ARG A 230 11.75 -11.90 1.40
N VAL A 231 10.83 -11.53 2.31
CA VAL A 231 10.88 -10.27 3.07
C VAL A 231 12.21 -10.16 3.80
N THR A 232 12.61 -11.16 4.57
CA THR A 232 13.89 -11.15 5.29
C THR A 232 15.08 -10.88 4.37
N ARG A 233 15.15 -11.57 3.22
CA ARG A 233 16.24 -11.35 2.25
C ARG A 233 16.22 -9.94 1.67
N ASN A 234 15.06 -9.45 1.22
CA ASN A 234 14.96 -8.14 0.57
C ASN A 234 15.10 -6.99 1.59
N ALA A 235 14.64 -7.18 2.82
CA ALA A 235 14.81 -6.25 3.92
C ALA A 235 16.29 -6.09 4.31
N GLU A 236 17.04 -7.20 4.37
CA GLU A 236 18.48 -7.17 4.61
C GLU A 236 19.21 -6.30 3.56
N VAL A 237 18.90 -6.50 2.28
CA VAL A 237 19.44 -5.70 1.17
C VAL A 237 19.00 -4.23 1.28
N TYR A 238 17.72 -3.99 1.58
CA TYR A 238 17.15 -2.66 1.72
C TYR A 238 17.86 -1.85 2.81
N TYR A 239 18.00 -2.40 4.01
CA TYR A 239 18.60 -1.68 5.15
C TYR A 239 20.08 -1.36 4.91
N ARG A 240 20.81 -2.18 4.14
CA ARG A 240 22.15 -1.84 3.65
C ARG A 240 22.12 -0.72 2.61
N ALA A 241 21.24 -0.81 1.62
CA ALA A 241 21.13 0.16 0.53
C ALA A 241 20.79 1.58 1.03
N MET A 242 20.04 1.70 2.14
CA MET A 242 19.73 2.98 2.80
C MET A 242 20.97 3.84 3.09
N PHE A 243 22.14 3.24 3.30
CA PHE A 243 23.40 3.94 3.61
C PHE A 243 24.35 4.09 2.41
N LYS A 244 23.97 3.57 1.24
CA LYS A 244 24.77 3.64 -0.01
C LYS A 244 24.23 4.66 -1.02
N GLY A 245 22.91 4.88 -1.06
CA GLY A 245 22.27 5.89 -1.90
C GLY A 245 20.75 5.89 -1.78
N ARG A 246 20.09 7.05 -1.98
CA ARG A 246 18.63 7.18 -1.82
C ARG A 246 17.85 6.29 -2.80
N ASP A 247 18.25 6.31 -4.07
CA ASP A 247 17.51 5.64 -5.16
C ASP A 247 17.59 4.11 -5.10
N GLU A 248 18.70 3.57 -4.59
CA GLU A 248 18.88 2.11 -4.47
C GLU A 248 17.87 1.49 -3.51
N SER A 249 17.71 2.08 -2.32
CA SER A 249 16.76 1.59 -1.31
C SER A 249 15.31 1.68 -1.79
N TRP A 250 14.96 2.75 -2.52
CA TRP A 250 13.64 2.92 -3.14
C TRP A 250 13.36 1.79 -4.13
N ASN A 251 14.28 1.55 -5.06
CA ASN A 251 14.12 0.52 -6.08
C ASN A 251 14.02 -0.89 -5.51
N VAL A 252 14.74 -1.19 -4.43
CA VAL A 252 14.64 -2.48 -3.71
C VAL A 252 13.23 -2.67 -3.14
N ARG A 253 12.66 -1.62 -2.52
CA ARG A 253 11.32 -1.67 -1.91
C ARG A 253 10.23 -1.91 -2.94
N ASP A 254 10.17 -1.12 -4.00
CA ASP A 254 9.14 -1.28 -5.03
C ASP A 254 9.31 -2.57 -5.86
N SER A 255 10.55 -3.02 -6.11
CA SER A 255 10.80 -4.33 -6.73
C SER A 255 10.27 -5.47 -5.87
N HIS A 256 10.49 -5.41 -4.55
CA HIS A 256 9.95 -6.38 -3.61
C HIS A 256 8.43 -6.39 -3.63
N MET A 257 7.76 -5.23 -3.53
CA MET A 257 6.29 -5.16 -3.59
C MET A 257 5.75 -5.81 -4.87
N ALA A 258 6.40 -5.59 -6.01
CA ALA A 258 6.00 -6.20 -7.28
C ALA A 258 6.23 -7.73 -7.32
N GLU A 259 7.34 -8.22 -6.76
CA GLU A 259 7.60 -9.65 -6.60
C GLU A 259 6.58 -10.33 -5.68
N THR A 260 6.27 -9.70 -4.54
CA THR A 260 5.31 -10.20 -3.56
C THR A 260 3.89 -10.22 -4.15
N LEU A 261 3.49 -9.16 -4.88
CA LEU A 261 2.21 -9.12 -5.59
C LEU A 261 2.10 -10.23 -6.64
N GLN A 262 3.16 -10.47 -7.40
CA GLN A 262 3.20 -11.54 -8.39
C GLN A 262 3.06 -12.91 -7.72
N ALA A 263 3.87 -13.20 -6.69
CA ALA A 263 3.83 -14.46 -5.97
C ALA A 263 2.45 -14.71 -5.33
N LEU A 264 1.84 -13.68 -4.74
CA LEU A 264 0.50 -13.74 -4.18
C LEU A 264 -0.55 -14.03 -5.25
N ARG A 265 -0.48 -13.36 -6.41
CA ARG A 265 -1.41 -13.56 -7.51
C ARG A 265 -1.35 -14.98 -8.08
N GLU A 266 -0.13 -15.51 -8.22
CA GLU A 266 0.09 -16.88 -8.69
C GLU A 266 -0.46 -17.90 -7.69
N HIS A 267 -0.15 -17.74 -6.40
CA HIS A 267 -0.61 -18.61 -5.32
C HIS A 267 -2.14 -18.66 -5.20
N LEU A 268 -2.77 -17.49 -5.08
CA LEU A 268 -4.23 -17.39 -5.04
C LEU A 268 -4.86 -17.93 -6.32
N GLY A 269 -4.24 -17.66 -7.48
CA GLY A 269 -4.76 -18.12 -8.75
C GLY A 269 -4.80 -19.65 -8.89
N GLN A 270 -3.81 -20.35 -8.32
CA GLN A 270 -3.80 -21.82 -8.26
C GLN A 270 -4.94 -22.35 -7.38
N ALA A 271 -5.14 -21.77 -6.20
CA ALA A 271 -6.20 -22.19 -5.28
C ALA A 271 -7.62 -21.97 -5.86
N ILE A 272 -7.79 -20.89 -6.63
CA ILE A 272 -9.08 -20.46 -7.18
C ILE A 272 -9.37 -21.10 -8.55
N GLY A 273 -8.34 -21.53 -9.28
CA GLY A 273 -8.46 -22.11 -10.62
C GLY A 273 -8.60 -21.08 -11.76
N ARG A 274 -8.26 -19.80 -11.51
CA ARG A 274 -8.19 -18.73 -12.51
C ARG A 274 -7.18 -17.66 -12.06
N PRO A 275 -6.68 -16.77 -12.93
CA PRO A 275 -5.89 -15.63 -12.49
C PRO A 275 -6.60 -14.87 -11.36
N ALA A 276 -5.92 -14.72 -10.23
CA ALA A 276 -6.44 -13.97 -9.09
C ALA A 276 -6.61 -12.49 -9.47
N ARG A 277 -7.69 -11.90 -8.97
CA ARG A 277 -8.02 -10.48 -9.13
C ARG A 277 -7.72 -9.77 -7.81
N ILE A 278 -6.82 -8.78 -7.84
CA ILE A 278 -6.27 -8.16 -6.62
C ILE A 278 -6.44 -6.64 -6.67
N VAL A 279 -7.01 -6.09 -5.61
CA VAL A 279 -7.00 -4.64 -5.37
C VAL A 279 -5.70 -4.30 -4.64
N VAL A 280 -4.94 -3.33 -5.12
CA VAL A 280 -3.64 -2.95 -4.56
C VAL A 280 -3.74 -1.55 -3.98
N TRP A 281 -3.44 -1.36 -2.69
CA TRP A 281 -3.44 -0.04 -2.06
C TRP A 281 -2.02 0.37 -1.70
N ALA A 282 -1.58 1.50 -2.20
CA ALA A 282 -0.32 2.14 -1.82
C ALA A 282 -0.38 3.63 -2.16
N HIS A 283 0.62 4.39 -1.77
CA HIS A 283 0.72 5.81 -2.12
C HIS A 283 0.78 6.03 -3.65
N ASN A 284 0.31 7.19 -4.14
CA ASN A 284 0.42 7.55 -5.57
C ASN A 284 1.86 7.42 -6.11
N SER A 285 2.85 7.76 -5.29
CA SER A 285 4.28 7.62 -5.63
C SER A 285 4.71 6.17 -5.91
N HIS A 286 4.00 5.19 -5.35
CA HIS A 286 4.21 3.78 -5.62
C HIS A 286 3.36 3.28 -6.80
N LEU A 287 2.17 3.85 -7.02
CA LEU A 287 1.18 3.28 -7.94
C LEU A 287 1.02 3.97 -9.30
N GLY A 288 1.48 5.22 -9.46
CA GLY A 288 1.55 5.86 -10.79
C GLY A 288 2.64 5.22 -11.66
N ASP A 289 2.63 5.41 -12.98
CA ASP A 289 3.75 4.98 -13.83
C ASP A 289 4.98 5.90 -13.67
N ALA A 290 5.98 5.46 -12.91
CA ALA A 290 7.18 6.26 -12.60
C ALA A 290 7.93 6.79 -13.83
N ARG A 291 7.84 6.15 -15.00
CA ARG A 291 8.48 6.62 -16.26
C ARG A 291 8.01 8.02 -16.67
N HIS A 292 6.85 8.44 -16.16
CA HIS A 292 6.23 9.73 -16.41
C HIS A 292 6.40 10.74 -15.27
N THR A 293 7.37 10.50 -14.37
CA THR A 293 7.68 11.35 -13.21
C THR A 293 9.12 11.87 -13.22
N GLU A 294 9.42 12.82 -12.35
CA GLU A 294 10.78 13.24 -12.00
C GLU A 294 11.57 12.13 -11.31
N MET A 295 10.90 11.33 -10.46
CA MET A 295 11.49 10.18 -9.77
C MET A 295 12.05 9.17 -10.78
N GLY A 296 11.25 8.77 -11.78
CA GLY A 296 11.71 7.87 -12.84
C GLY A 296 12.84 8.41 -13.70
N ARG A 297 12.89 9.74 -13.92
CA ARG A 297 14.03 10.37 -14.60
C ARG A 297 15.33 10.29 -13.81
N HIS A 298 15.26 10.18 -12.49
CA HIS A 298 16.41 9.95 -11.61
C HIS A 298 16.68 8.45 -11.37
N GLY A 299 16.03 7.55 -12.12
CA GLY A 299 16.26 6.11 -12.03
C GLY A 299 15.48 5.41 -10.91
N GLN A 300 14.51 6.08 -10.30
CA GLN A 300 13.60 5.48 -9.32
C GLN A 300 12.46 4.76 -10.05
N LEU A 301 12.31 3.46 -9.84
CA LEU A 301 11.18 2.67 -10.33
C LEU A 301 10.06 2.64 -9.29
N ASN A 302 8.84 2.26 -9.68
CA ASN A 302 7.77 2.03 -8.73
C ASN A 302 6.85 0.86 -9.12
N LEU A 303 6.01 0.42 -8.18
CA LEU A 303 5.09 -0.70 -8.38
C LEU A 303 4.15 -0.48 -9.58
N GLY A 304 3.63 0.73 -9.78
CA GLY A 304 2.79 1.09 -10.92
C GLY A 304 3.47 0.84 -12.26
N GLN A 305 4.69 1.34 -12.43
CA GLN A 305 5.53 1.06 -13.60
C GLN A 305 5.76 -0.45 -13.79
N LEU A 306 6.17 -1.16 -12.73
CA LEU A 306 6.47 -2.58 -12.81
C LEU A 306 5.23 -3.42 -13.20
N VAL A 307 4.04 -3.03 -12.73
CA VAL A 307 2.78 -3.65 -13.16
C VAL A 307 2.53 -3.39 -14.64
N ARG A 308 2.73 -2.15 -15.13
CA ARG A 308 2.58 -1.81 -16.55
C ARG A 308 3.57 -2.53 -17.47
N GLU A 309 4.76 -2.83 -16.99
CA GLU A 309 5.78 -3.55 -17.76
C GLU A 309 5.54 -5.07 -17.80
N ARG A 310 4.97 -5.64 -16.72
CA ARG A 310 4.76 -7.10 -16.59
C ARG A 310 3.43 -7.58 -17.15
N TYR A 311 2.39 -6.76 -17.11
CA TYR A 311 1.03 -7.15 -17.49
C TYR A 311 0.54 -6.37 -18.70
N ARG A 312 -0.45 -6.93 -19.42
CA ARG A 312 -1.04 -6.23 -20.56
C ARG A 312 -1.76 -4.97 -20.07
N PRO A 313 -1.83 -3.90 -20.88
CA PRO A 313 -2.52 -2.68 -20.48
C PRO A 313 -3.96 -2.88 -19.99
N GLN A 314 -4.68 -3.88 -20.52
CA GLN A 314 -6.06 -4.19 -20.13
C GLN A 314 -6.17 -5.00 -18.83
N ASP A 315 -5.09 -5.62 -18.36
CA ASP A 315 -5.10 -6.45 -17.16
C ASP A 315 -4.94 -5.62 -15.87
N SER A 316 -4.59 -4.34 -16.00
CA SER A 316 -4.32 -3.42 -14.89
C SER A 316 -5.04 -2.08 -15.05
N PHE A 317 -5.51 -1.52 -13.94
CA PHE A 317 -6.10 -0.18 -13.87
C PHE A 317 -5.47 0.60 -12.71
N LEU A 318 -4.90 1.78 -12.99
CA LEU A 318 -4.23 2.65 -12.02
C LEU A 318 -5.10 3.87 -11.73
N LEU A 319 -5.57 3.99 -10.50
CA LEU A 319 -6.39 5.10 -10.02
C LEU A 319 -5.60 5.97 -9.04
N GLY A 320 -5.31 7.21 -9.42
CA GLY A 320 -4.68 8.19 -8.54
C GLY A 320 -5.71 9.02 -7.76
N PHE A 321 -5.31 9.56 -6.61
CA PHE A 321 -6.13 10.50 -5.84
C PHE A 321 -5.42 11.84 -5.71
N THR A 322 -6.17 12.94 -5.58
CA THR A 322 -5.60 14.30 -5.43
C THR A 322 -6.47 15.13 -4.48
N THR A 323 -5.85 16.09 -3.80
CA THR A 323 -6.57 17.07 -2.96
C THR A 323 -5.91 18.43 -2.96
N HIS A 324 -6.71 19.49 -2.95
CA HIS A 324 -6.23 20.86 -2.97
C HIS A 324 -5.83 21.35 -1.56
N ALA A 325 -6.69 21.17 -0.56
CA ALA A 325 -6.47 21.63 0.82
C ALA A 325 -7.22 20.73 1.82
N GLY A 326 -7.11 21.03 3.12
CA GLY A 326 -7.83 20.30 4.16
C GLY A 326 -6.98 20.03 5.39
N SER A 327 -7.19 18.87 6.00
CA SER A 327 -6.36 18.37 7.10
C SER A 327 -5.92 16.93 6.84
N VAL A 328 -4.78 16.56 7.41
CA VAL A 328 -4.14 15.25 7.26
C VAL A 328 -3.58 14.80 8.61
N THR A 329 -3.62 13.49 8.87
CA THR A 329 -2.87 12.89 9.98
C THR A 329 -1.46 12.53 9.51
N ALA A 330 -0.45 13.18 10.06
CA ALA A 330 0.95 12.95 9.71
C ALA A 330 1.85 13.29 10.91
N ALA A 331 3.09 12.82 10.90
CA ALA A 331 4.10 13.23 11.87
C ALA A 331 4.96 14.38 11.33
N SER A 332 5.60 15.14 12.23
CA SER A 332 6.66 16.09 11.86
C SER A 332 7.99 15.40 11.58
N ASP A 333 8.26 14.28 12.23
CA ASP A 333 9.52 13.54 12.20
C ASP A 333 9.28 12.03 12.13
N TRP A 334 10.31 11.31 11.67
CA TRP A 334 10.30 9.84 11.69
C TRP A 334 10.18 9.33 13.13
N ASP A 335 9.38 8.30 13.35
CA ASP A 335 9.00 7.78 14.67
C ASP A 335 8.30 8.81 15.59
N GLY A 336 7.88 9.95 15.04
CA GLY A 336 7.10 10.96 15.75
C GLY A 336 5.65 10.54 16.00
N PRO A 337 4.95 11.19 16.93
CA PRO A 337 3.53 10.96 17.17
C PRO A 337 2.67 11.37 15.96
N ALA A 338 1.49 10.77 15.82
CA ALA A 338 0.48 11.23 14.89
C ALA A 338 0.00 12.65 15.27
N GLU A 339 -0.02 13.59 14.34
CA GLU A 339 -0.51 14.95 14.55
C GLU A 339 -1.65 15.26 13.57
N LEU A 340 -2.60 16.08 14.00
CA LEU A 340 -3.58 16.70 13.10
C LEU A 340 -2.93 17.92 12.43
N LYS A 341 -2.70 17.88 11.12
CA LYS A 341 -1.99 18.95 10.39
C LYS A 341 -2.86 19.54 9.29
N SER A 342 -2.79 20.85 9.10
CA SER A 342 -3.46 21.53 7.98
C SER A 342 -2.65 21.37 6.70
N ILE A 343 -3.31 20.93 5.63
CA ILE A 343 -2.70 20.86 4.29
C ILE A 343 -2.69 22.27 3.71
N VAL A 344 -1.50 22.74 3.30
CA VAL A 344 -1.34 24.02 2.59
C VAL A 344 -2.14 23.95 1.27
N PRO A 345 -2.88 24.99 0.85
CA PRO A 345 -3.53 25.01 -0.45
C PRO A 345 -2.56 24.67 -1.59
N SER A 346 -3.00 23.88 -2.57
CA SER A 346 -2.12 23.41 -3.64
C SER A 346 -1.55 24.55 -4.47
N ARG A 347 -0.36 24.30 -5.04
CA ARG A 347 0.39 25.33 -5.74
C ARG A 347 -0.20 25.66 -7.11
N PRO A 348 -0.12 26.91 -7.60
CA PRO A 348 -0.66 27.28 -8.91
C PRO A 348 -0.10 26.51 -10.12
N ASP A 349 1.09 25.92 -9.97
CA ASP A 349 1.80 25.11 -10.98
C ASP A 349 1.60 23.59 -10.80
N SER A 350 0.61 23.18 -10.00
CA SER A 350 0.33 21.78 -9.67
C SER A 350 -0.93 21.22 -10.34
N VAL A 351 -0.98 19.90 -10.52
CA VAL A 351 -2.17 19.20 -11.01
C VAL A 351 -3.35 19.36 -10.06
N GLU A 352 -3.12 19.36 -8.75
CA GLU A 352 -4.15 19.56 -7.73
C GLU A 352 -4.82 20.92 -7.89
N HIS A 353 -4.06 21.98 -8.22
CA HIS A 353 -4.63 23.30 -8.46
C HIS A 353 -5.38 23.40 -9.79
N VAL A 354 -4.91 22.71 -10.83
CA VAL A 354 -5.68 22.57 -12.08
C VAL A 354 -7.03 21.91 -11.83
N LEU A 355 -7.08 20.89 -10.99
CA LEU A 355 -8.30 20.18 -10.63
C LEU A 355 -9.19 20.98 -9.65
N HIS A 356 -8.60 21.77 -8.74
CA HIS A 356 -9.33 22.72 -7.88
C HIS A 356 -10.17 23.71 -8.72
N GLU A 357 -9.56 24.30 -9.75
CA GLU A 357 -10.20 25.32 -10.59
C GLU A 357 -11.34 24.77 -11.46
N VAL A 358 -11.53 23.44 -11.52
CA VAL A 358 -12.72 22.82 -12.12
C VAL A 358 -13.98 23.24 -11.34
N GLY A 359 -13.87 23.50 -10.03
CA GLY A 359 -14.96 23.98 -9.19
C GLY A 359 -15.98 22.91 -8.79
N VAL A 360 -15.64 21.63 -8.93
CA VAL A 360 -16.45 20.49 -8.48
C VAL A 360 -15.82 19.91 -7.21
N PRO A 361 -16.54 19.82 -6.07
CA PRO A 361 -15.94 19.45 -4.78
C PRO A 361 -15.31 18.06 -4.73
N ALA A 362 -15.92 17.08 -5.41
CA ALA A 362 -15.40 15.73 -5.53
C ALA A 362 -15.80 15.14 -6.89
N PHE A 363 -14.83 14.61 -7.64
CA PHE A 363 -15.10 14.05 -8.95
C PHE A 363 -14.09 12.99 -9.38
N LEU A 364 -14.54 12.09 -10.24
CA LEU A 364 -13.72 11.22 -11.05
C LEU A 364 -13.40 11.89 -12.38
N LEU A 365 -12.13 11.81 -12.79
CA LEU A 365 -11.64 12.25 -14.08
C LEU A 365 -11.01 11.06 -14.83
N PRO A 366 -11.70 10.47 -15.81
CA PRO A 366 -11.13 9.42 -16.66
C PRO A 366 -9.99 9.97 -17.51
N LEU A 367 -8.82 9.32 -17.43
CA LEU A 367 -7.65 9.65 -18.23
C LEU A 367 -7.57 8.67 -19.40
N ARG A 368 -8.35 8.94 -20.45
CA ARG A 368 -8.38 8.12 -21.67
C ARG A 368 -7.17 8.37 -22.56
N GLY A 369 -5.96 8.21 -22.01
CA GLY A 369 -4.69 8.57 -22.66
C GLY A 369 -4.73 9.98 -23.26
N ARG A 370 -4.28 10.12 -24.52
CA ARG A 370 -4.20 11.40 -25.26
C ARG A 370 -5.54 12.10 -25.53
N SER A 371 -6.67 11.47 -25.22
CA SER A 371 -8.00 12.06 -25.44
C SER A 371 -8.54 12.85 -24.24
N SER A 372 -7.92 12.76 -23.06
CA SER A 372 -8.27 13.64 -21.94
C SER A 372 -7.76 15.07 -22.16
N ALA A 373 -8.47 16.06 -21.63
CA ALA A 373 -8.05 17.45 -21.68
C ALA A 373 -6.70 17.67 -20.98
N LEU A 374 -6.47 16.93 -19.88
CA LEU A 374 -5.21 16.95 -19.15
C LEU A 374 -4.03 16.47 -20.02
N ALA A 375 -4.19 15.37 -20.75
CA ALA A 375 -3.16 14.85 -21.66
C ALA A 375 -2.88 15.78 -22.86
N ARG A 376 -3.93 16.40 -23.42
CA ARG A 376 -3.79 17.35 -24.55
C ARG A 376 -3.00 18.60 -24.17
N GLY A 377 -3.05 19.00 -22.90
CA GLY A 377 -2.25 20.10 -22.38
C GLY A 377 -0.74 19.83 -22.42
N GLY A 378 -0.32 18.56 -22.51
CA GLY A 378 1.08 18.14 -22.73
C GLY A 378 2.08 18.65 -21.68
N THR A 379 1.60 19.19 -20.56
CA THR A 379 2.41 19.94 -19.61
C THR A 379 2.67 19.07 -18.39
N ARG A 380 3.96 18.85 -18.09
CA ARG A 380 4.37 18.30 -16.80
C ARG A 380 4.09 19.34 -15.72
N LEU A 381 3.23 18.98 -14.78
CA LEU A 381 2.89 19.81 -13.64
C LEU A 381 3.57 19.26 -12.39
N LEU A 382 3.57 20.03 -11.31
CA LEU A 382 3.88 19.45 -10.01
C LEU A 382 2.73 18.55 -9.56
N GLU A 383 3.07 17.42 -8.94
CA GLU A 383 2.15 16.51 -8.28
C GLU A 383 2.51 16.41 -6.80
N ARG A 384 1.49 16.52 -5.94
CA ARG A 384 1.65 16.47 -4.48
C ARG A 384 1.72 15.02 -4.00
N ALA A 385 2.67 14.76 -3.10
CA ALA A 385 2.83 13.48 -2.42
C ALA A 385 3.18 13.69 -0.94
N ILE A 386 2.18 13.55 -0.08
CA ILE A 386 2.35 13.68 1.38
C ILE A 386 2.45 12.29 2.00
N GLY A 387 3.66 11.86 2.32
CA GLY A 387 3.88 10.61 3.01
C GLY A 387 3.45 10.63 4.49
N VAL A 388 4.09 9.79 5.28
CA VAL A 388 3.84 9.64 6.73
C VAL A 388 4.37 10.84 7.53
N ILE A 389 5.34 11.55 6.95
CA ILE A 389 5.86 12.83 7.43
C ILE A 389 5.26 13.94 6.57
N TYR A 390 4.80 15.01 7.22
CA TYR A 390 4.37 16.23 6.53
C TYR A 390 4.97 17.47 7.17
N ARG A 391 5.74 18.25 6.39
CA ARG A 391 6.31 19.53 6.82
C ARG A 391 5.80 20.66 5.91
N PRO A 392 4.76 21.41 6.33
CA PRO A 392 4.20 22.53 5.55
C PRO A 392 5.24 23.54 5.09
N ASP A 393 6.19 23.89 5.97
CA ASP A 393 7.21 24.92 5.71
C ASP A 393 8.16 24.57 4.56
N THR A 394 8.32 23.28 4.25
CA THR A 394 9.19 22.78 3.17
C THR A 394 8.42 22.02 2.10
N GLU A 395 7.09 22.20 2.01
CA GLU A 395 6.22 21.34 1.20
C GLU A 395 6.67 21.22 -0.26
N ARG A 396 7.05 22.34 -0.91
CA ARG A 396 7.53 22.33 -2.29
C ARG A 396 8.75 21.42 -2.48
N MET A 397 9.68 21.39 -1.53
CA MET A 397 10.91 20.61 -1.65
C MET A 397 10.70 19.14 -1.31
N SER A 398 9.82 18.85 -0.35
CA SER A 398 9.68 17.52 0.24
C SER A 398 8.49 16.70 -0.28
N HIS A 399 7.47 17.38 -0.80
CA HIS A 399 6.15 16.78 -1.09
C HIS A 399 5.63 17.11 -2.49
N TYR A 400 6.49 17.58 -3.39
CA TYR A 400 6.14 17.78 -4.80
C TYR A 400 7.24 17.27 -5.71
N PHE A 401 6.83 16.63 -6.80
CA PHE A 401 7.70 16.25 -7.91
C PHE A 401 7.03 16.59 -9.24
N PHE A 402 7.82 16.77 -10.30
CA PHE A 402 7.24 16.99 -11.63
C PHE A 402 6.71 15.68 -12.23
N ALA A 403 5.48 15.71 -12.74
CA ALA A 403 4.82 14.51 -13.26
C ALA A 403 3.87 14.82 -14.42
N ASP A 404 3.60 13.79 -15.23
CA ASP A 404 2.49 13.78 -16.18
C ASP A 404 1.41 12.82 -15.67
N ALA A 405 0.45 13.37 -14.91
CA ALA A 405 -0.61 12.59 -14.28
C ALA A 405 -1.46 11.80 -15.29
N ALA A 406 -1.63 12.32 -16.52
CA ALA A 406 -2.40 11.65 -17.56
C ALA A 406 -1.69 10.44 -18.19
N GLN A 407 -0.38 10.31 -17.99
CA GLN A 407 0.40 9.13 -18.37
C GLN A 407 0.70 8.21 -17.18
N GLN A 408 0.60 8.70 -15.95
CA GLN A 408 0.77 7.88 -14.75
C GLN A 408 -0.45 6.99 -14.46
N PHE A 409 -1.65 7.53 -14.63
CA PHE A 409 -2.90 6.91 -14.17
C PHE A 409 -3.92 6.73 -15.30
N ASP A 410 -4.82 5.77 -15.17
CA ASP A 410 -5.99 5.58 -16.05
C ASP A 410 -7.16 6.48 -15.67
N ALA A 411 -7.21 6.91 -14.41
CA ALA A 411 -8.15 7.91 -13.92
C ALA A 411 -7.61 8.59 -12.66
N LEU A 412 -8.18 9.75 -12.33
CA LEU A 412 -7.95 10.44 -11.06
C LEU A 412 -9.26 10.65 -10.32
N ILE A 413 -9.24 10.50 -9.00
CA ILE A 413 -10.24 11.07 -8.12
C ILE A 413 -9.68 12.35 -7.51
N HIS A 414 -10.42 13.45 -7.62
CA HIS A 414 -10.12 14.69 -6.93
C HIS A 414 -11.13 14.92 -5.82
N ILE A 415 -10.63 15.28 -4.63
CA ILE A 415 -11.44 15.74 -3.51
C ILE A 415 -10.85 17.07 -3.07
N ASP A 416 -11.58 18.16 -3.32
CA ASP A 416 -11.06 19.51 -3.19
C ASP A 416 -10.58 19.81 -1.76
N ARG A 417 -11.41 19.45 -0.77
CA ARG A 417 -11.09 19.60 0.64
C ARG A 417 -11.26 18.28 1.38
N THR A 418 -10.24 17.88 2.12
CA THR A 418 -10.16 16.59 2.82
C THR A 418 -10.01 16.74 4.33
N THR A 419 -10.29 15.67 5.08
CA THR A 419 -10.18 15.63 6.53
C THR A 419 -9.19 14.56 7.00
N ALA A 420 -8.56 14.82 8.15
CA ALA A 420 -7.56 13.93 8.70
C ALA A 420 -8.14 12.58 9.12
N LEU A 421 -7.41 11.51 8.80
CA LEU A 421 -7.70 10.13 9.17
C LEU A 421 -7.67 9.96 10.69
N ARG A 422 -8.65 9.27 11.27
CA ARG A 422 -8.75 9.15 12.74
C ARG A 422 -7.97 7.92 13.24
N PRO A 423 -6.82 8.08 13.91
CA PRO A 423 -6.06 6.96 14.44
C PRO A 423 -6.81 6.27 15.59
N LEU A 424 -6.56 4.97 15.80
CA LEU A 424 -7.04 4.29 17.01
C LEU A 424 -6.27 4.78 18.25
N GLU A 425 -4.96 4.98 18.11
CA GLU A 425 -4.11 5.57 19.13
C GLU A 425 -4.22 7.09 19.10
N ARG A 426 -4.93 7.65 20.07
CA ARG A 426 -5.00 9.10 20.25
C ARG A 426 -3.69 9.61 20.85
N SER A 427 -2.94 10.39 20.08
CA SER A 427 -1.83 11.17 20.61
C SER A 427 -2.36 12.46 21.25
N ALA A 428 -1.64 13.04 22.21
CA ALA A 428 -1.94 14.36 22.74
C ALA A 428 -1.77 15.50 21.71
N LEU A 429 -1.28 15.21 20.50
CA LEU A 429 -1.17 16.17 19.39
C LEU A 429 -2.25 15.94 18.32
N TRP A 430 -3.13 14.96 18.54
CA TRP A 430 -4.27 14.69 17.70
C TRP A 430 -5.55 15.17 18.42
N HIS A 431 -5.84 16.46 18.29
CA HIS A 431 -7.02 17.10 18.88
C HIS A 431 -7.97 17.57 17.79
N HIS A 432 -9.17 16.96 17.70
CA HIS A 432 -10.28 17.61 17.01
C HIS A 432 -10.87 18.68 17.94
N GLU A 433 -11.04 19.92 17.46
CA GLU A 433 -11.80 20.97 18.16
C GLU A 433 -13.32 20.69 18.20
N GLU A 434 -13.75 19.42 18.13
CA GLU A 434 -15.12 19.05 18.49
C GLU A 434 -15.12 18.73 19.99
N PRO A 435 -15.84 19.51 20.83
CA PRO A 435 -15.96 19.19 22.25
C PRO A 435 -16.49 17.77 22.37
N ALA A 436 -15.88 16.97 23.24
CA ALA A 436 -16.32 15.62 23.52
C ALA A 436 -17.84 15.63 23.68
N GLU A 437 -18.57 14.95 22.79
CA GLU A 437 -19.96 14.63 23.08
C GLU A 437 -19.95 13.97 24.45
N THR A 438 -20.60 14.68 25.37
CA THR A 438 -20.68 14.33 26.77
C THR A 438 -21.46 13.03 26.85
N TYR A 439 -20.74 11.90 26.79
CA TYR A 439 -21.24 10.65 27.32
C TYR A 439 -21.59 10.93 28.79
N PRO A 440 -22.85 10.78 29.21
CA PRO A 440 -23.17 10.92 30.61
C PRO A 440 -22.55 9.73 31.34
N SER A 441 -21.43 9.97 32.03
CA SER A 441 -21.04 9.16 33.16
C SER A 441 -22.10 9.37 34.25
N GLY A 442 -23.05 8.44 34.34
CA GLY A 442 -24.17 8.56 35.27
C GLY A 442 -24.97 7.28 35.45
N LEU A 443 -24.35 6.23 35.99
CA LEU A 443 -24.68 5.61 37.29
C LEU A 443 -23.78 4.38 37.55
#